data_AF-A0A0U1L3Q5-F1
#
_entry.id   AF-A0A0U1L3Q5-F1
#
_cell.length_a   1.000
_cell.length_b   1.000
_cell.length_c   1.000
_cell.angle_alpha   90.00
_cell.angle_beta   90.00
_cell.angle_gamma   90.00
#
_symmetry.space_group_name_H-M   'P 1'
#
loop_
_entity.id
_entity.type
_entity.pdbx_description
1 polymer ?
#
loop_
_entity_poly.entity_id
_entity_poly.type
_entity_poly.pdbx_seq_one_letter_code
_entity_poly.pdbx_strand_id
1 'polypeptide(L)'
;MELTIKVTRTKTGLPAVPETGGAIGKTKGVAQIICRDDGSKKIATYIPKPEEVETKGHAVFVLQKHDYVILVERSRTTVYKVTIAQFTGDIDAEDNAVFAVRHVKQAKRWDVQPPEYLQPAIDAAIAKSCQEEIQEASWYERKVPPVLGAPVSLSAIKNQAPAFAQQYVPGFVAIQDVRQTADDEISVCLTNGVQLCVYIKACTPRDYKAAD
;
A
#
# COMPACT_ATOMS: atom_id res chain seq x y z
N MET A 1 11.41 18.86 6.70
CA MET A 1 11.27 18.04 7.93
C MET A 1 11.11 16.61 7.48
N GLU A 2 11.85 15.70 8.09
CA GLU A 2 11.85 14.28 7.70
C GLU A 2 11.34 13.44 8.87
N LEU A 3 10.63 12.38 8.53
CA LEU A 3 10.14 11.36 9.45
C LEU A 3 10.79 10.05 9.03
N THR A 4 11.43 9.36 9.97
CA THR A 4 12.01 8.03 9.74
C THR A 4 11.20 6.97 10.47
N ILE A 5 10.92 5.86 9.79
CA ILE A 5 10.17 4.73 10.37
C ILE A 5 10.95 3.46 10.12
N LYS A 6 11.20 2.69 11.19
CA LYS A 6 11.90 1.41 11.10
C LYS A 6 11.14 0.43 10.21
N VAL A 7 11.86 -0.15 9.25
CA VAL A 7 11.32 -1.09 8.27
C VAL A 7 11.54 -2.51 8.76
N THR A 8 10.59 -3.38 8.45
CA THR A 8 10.73 -4.84 8.53
C THR A 8 10.75 -5.39 7.11
N ARG A 9 11.63 -6.35 6.82
CA ARG A 9 11.68 -6.96 5.49
C ARG A 9 10.75 -8.17 5.39
N THR A 10 10.04 -8.30 4.28
CA THR A 10 9.26 -9.50 3.98
C THR A 10 10.18 -10.70 3.71
N LYS A 11 9.60 -11.91 3.62
CA LYS A 11 10.35 -13.11 3.19
C LYS A 11 11.01 -12.95 1.80
N THR A 12 10.46 -12.07 0.96
CA THR A 12 10.99 -11.74 -0.37
C THR A 12 11.95 -10.54 -0.36
N GLY A 13 12.30 -10.01 0.81
CA GLY A 13 13.26 -8.90 0.98
C GLY A 13 12.67 -7.50 0.77
N LEU A 14 11.36 -7.38 0.53
CA LEU A 14 10.69 -6.10 0.29
C LEU A 14 10.56 -5.31 1.59
N PRO A 15 10.73 -3.98 1.55
CA PRO A 15 10.54 -3.13 2.72
C PRO A 15 9.06 -3.06 3.09
N ALA A 16 8.75 -3.30 4.36
CA ALA A 16 7.41 -3.23 4.87
C ALA A 16 7.34 -2.54 6.23
N VAL A 17 6.26 -1.81 6.47
CA VAL A 17 6.03 -1.09 7.72
C VAL A 17 4.69 -1.52 8.32
N PRO A 18 4.64 -1.74 9.64
CA PRO A 18 3.38 -2.02 10.31
C PRO A 18 2.52 -0.76 10.47
N GLU A 19 1.22 -0.89 10.24
CA GLU A 19 0.22 -0.04 10.85
C GLU A 19 0.18 -0.34 12.35
N THR A 20 0.23 0.70 13.16
CA THR A 20 0.32 0.58 14.61
C THR A 20 -0.60 1.57 15.30
N GLY A 21 -0.84 1.31 16.59
CA GLY A 21 -1.47 2.26 17.47
C GLY A 21 -2.94 1.99 17.77
N GLY A 22 -3.50 2.86 18.62
CA GLY A 22 -4.79 2.71 19.29
C GLY A 22 -4.91 3.75 20.40
N ALA A 23 -6.00 3.70 21.14
CA ALA A 23 -6.19 4.55 22.31
C ALA A 23 -5.47 3.95 23.54
N ILE A 24 -4.70 4.79 24.23
CA ILE A 24 -4.15 4.51 25.56
C ILE A 24 -5.18 5.03 26.57
N GLY A 25 -6.24 4.23 26.77
CA GLY A 25 -7.43 4.58 27.54
C GLY A 25 -8.27 5.71 26.92
N LYS A 26 -9.18 6.31 27.71
CA LYS A 26 -10.25 7.20 27.18
C LYS A 26 -9.78 8.50 26.53
N THR A 27 -8.54 8.93 26.81
CA THR A 27 -8.13 10.33 26.60
C THR A 27 -6.86 10.51 25.78
N LYS A 28 -6.08 9.46 25.53
CA LYS A 28 -4.84 9.54 24.76
C LYS A 28 -4.84 8.46 23.70
N GLY A 29 -4.15 8.69 22.60
CA GLY A 29 -3.99 7.67 21.57
C GLY A 29 -2.93 8.09 20.56
N VAL A 30 -2.28 7.10 19.97
CA VAL A 30 -1.35 7.30 18.87
C VAL A 30 -1.74 6.30 17.80
N ALA A 31 -1.84 6.72 16.55
CA ALA A 31 -2.13 5.84 15.42
C ALA A 31 -1.24 6.17 14.24
N GLN A 32 -0.76 5.14 13.56
CA GLN A 32 -0.01 5.23 12.33
C GLN A 32 -0.68 4.34 11.30
N ILE A 33 -1.14 4.92 10.19
CA ILE A 33 -1.67 4.18 9.05
C ILE A 33 -0.87 4.50 7.79
N ILE A 34 -0.96 3.61 6.80
CA ILE A 34 -0.28 3.74 5.52
C ILE A 34 -1.32 3.66 4.41
N CYS A 35 -1.26 4.57 3.44
CA CYS A 35 -2.11 4.59 2.26
C CYS A 35 -1.28 4.83 1.00
N ARG A 36 -1.89 4.55 -0.16
CA ARG A 36 -1.27 4.82 -1.46
C ARG A 36 -1.18 6.33 -1.73
N ASP A 37 -0.47 6.69 -2.78
CA ASP A 37 -0.35 8.05 -3.33
C ASP A 37 -1.70 8.74 -3.62
N ASP A 38 -2.72 7.97 -3.99
CA ASP A 38 -4.11 8.41 -4.23
C ASP A 38 -4.98 8.43 -2.96
N GLY A 39 -4.41 8.13 -1.79
CA GLY A 39 -5.12 8.03 -0.52
C GLY A 39 -5.91 6.73 -0.32
N SER A 40 -5.92 5.82 -1.31
CA SER A 40 -6.61 4.53 -1.21
C SER A 40 -5.94 3.58 -0.22
N LYS A 41 -6.72 2.58 0.23
CA LYS A 41 -6.28 1.53 1.14
C LYS A 41 -5.23 0.65 0.47
N LYS A 42 -4.20 0.25 1.21
CA LYS A 42 -3.26 -0.78 0.76
C LYS A 42 -3.77 -2.18 1.12
N ILE A 43 -3.29 -3.17 0.38
CA ILE A 43 -3.51 -4.58 0.71
C ILE A 43 -2.50 -4.97 1.80
N ALA A 44 -3.01 -5.47 2.93
CA ALA A 44 -2.16 -5.96 3.99
C ALA A 44 -1.39 -7.20 3.52
N THR A 45 -0.08 -7.20 3.69
CA THR A 45 0.80 -8.33 3.34
C THR A 45 0.79 -9.40 4.43
N TYR A 46 0.74 -8.95 5.69
CA TYR A 46 0.62 -9.83 6.84
C TYR A 46 -0.28 -9.18 7.88
N ILE A 47 -1.22 -9.96 8.38
CA ILE A 47 -2.08 -9.59 9.51
C ILE A 47 -1.72 -10.58 10.62
N PRO A 48 -1.09 -10.13 11.72
CA PRO A 48 -0.80 -11.01 12.84
C PRO A 48 -2.10 -11.59 13.38
N LYS A 49 -2.03 -12.83 13.84
CA LYS A 49 -3.13 -13.42 14.60
C LYS A 49 -3.32 -12.64 15.90
N PRO A 50 -4.53 -12.63 16.50
CA PRO A 50 -4.83 -11.91 17.74
C PRO A 50 -3.78 -12.12 18.84
N GLU A 51 -3.23 -13.32 18.99
CA GLU A 51 -2.16 -13.63 19.95
C GLU A 51 -0.79 -12.95 19.69
N GLU A 52 -0.52 -12.47 18.47
CA GLU A 52 0.74 -11.82 18.07
C GLU A 52 0.63 -10.27 18.00
N VAL A 53 -0.56 -9.70 18.19
CA VAL A 53 -0.85 -8.27 17.95
C VAL A 53 -0.16 -7.34 18.96
N GLU A 54 0.06 -7.80 20.19
CA GLU A 54 0.79 -7.00 21.19
C GLU A 54 2.27 -6.80 20.85
N THR A 55 2.86 -7.73 20.09
CA THR A 55 4.30 -7.73 19.79
C THR A 55 4.62 -7.30 18.36
N LYS A 56 3.69 -7.41 17.43
CA LYS A 56 3.85 -7.03 16.02
C LYS A 56 2.61 -6.26 15.58
N GLY A 57 2.79 -5.06 15.04
CA GLY A 57 1.69 -4.13 14.68
C GLY A 57 0.54 -4.74 13.86
N HIS A 58 -0.55 -4.01 13.74
CA HIS A 58 -1.88 -4.56 13.38
C HIS A 58 -1.95 -5.14 11.97
N ALA A 59 -1.25 -4.54 11.02
CA ALA A 59 -1.12 -5.03 9.66
C ALA A 59 0.20 -4.54 9.08
N VAL A 60 0.89 -5.38 8.32
CA VAL A 60 2.15 -5.03 7.69
C VAL A 60 1.90 -4.74 6.22
N PHE A 61 2.34 -3.57 5.77
CA PHE A 61 2.19 -3.12 4.38
C PHE A 61 3.56 -2.96 3.74
N VAL A 62 3.71 -3.46 2.52
CA VAL A 62 4.89 -3.18 1.70
C VAL A 62 4.89 -1.71 1.28
N LEU A 63 6.02 -1.03 1.48
CA LEU A 63 6.21 0.35 1.09
C LEU A 63 6.48 0.45 -0.42
N GLN A 64 5.83 1.41 -1.05
CA GLN A 64 6.04 1.83 -2.43
C GLN A 64 6.33 3.32 -2.46
N LYS A 65 7.19 3.74 -3.39
CA LYS A 65 7.53 5.15 -3.59
C LYS A 65 6.24 5.98 -3.72
N HIS A 66 6.20 7.13 -3.06
CA HIS A 66 5.04 8.03 -3.00
C HIS A 66 3.88 7.60 -2.11
N ASP A 67 3.94 6.45 -1.44
CA ASP A 67 3.00 6.11 -0.37
C ASP A 67 2.97 7.20 0.71
N TYR A 68 1.81 7.41 1.30
CA TYR A 68 1.65 8.30 2.44
C TYR A 68 1.58 7.51 3.75
N VAL A 69 2.23 8.06 4.77
CA VAL A 69 2.02 7.68 6.16
C VAL A 69 1.30 8.81 6.88
N ILE A 70 0.26 8.45 7.63
CA ILE A 70 -0.52 9.39 8.43
C ILE A 70 -0.35 8.99 9.89
N LEU A 71 0.31 9.87 10.63
CA LEU A 71 0.51 9.76 12.06
C LEU A 71 -0.47 10.69 12.79
N VAL A 72 -1.22 10.14 13.73
CA VAL A 72 -2.15 10.88 14.58
C VAL A 72 -1.75 10.73 16.03
N GLU A 73 -1.53 11.85 16.70
CA GLU A 73 -1.30 11.92 18.14
C GLU A 73 -2.49 12.62 18.78
N ARG A 74 -3.21 11.91 19.64
CA ARG A 74 -4.34 12.43 20.43
C ARG A 74 -3.88 12.72 21.85
N SER A 75 -4.06 13.97 22.26
CA SER A 75 -3.84 14.42 23.64
C SER A 75 -5.14 14.41 24.47
N ARG A 76 -5.00 14.58 25.81
CA ARG A 76 -6.12 14.55 26.78
C ARG A 76 -7.25 15.54 26.49
N THR A 77 -6.96 16.63 25.77
CA THR A 77 -7.86 17.75 25.49
C THR A 77 -8.61 17.64 24.16
N THR A 78 -8.69 16.44 23.57
CA THR A 78 -9.38 16.19 22.29
C THR A 78 -8.70 16.89 21.10
N VAL A 79 -7.51 17.44 21.32
CA VAL A 79 -6.67 18.09 20.30
C VAL A 79 -5.84 17.01 19.62
N TYR A 80 -6.02 16.89 18.30
CA TYR A 80 -5.24 16.01 17.44
C TYR A 80 -4.06 16.77 16.84
N LYS A 81 -2.90 16.11 16.83
CA LYS A 81 -1.80 16.46 15.96
C LYS A 81 -1.75 15.42 14.86
N VAL A 82 -1.88 15.84 13.61
CA VAL A 82 -1.88 14.96 12.44
C VAL A 82 -0.66 15.30 11.60
N THR A 83 0.18 14.33 11.32
CA THR A 83 1.36 14.48 10.45
C THR A 83 1.19 13.57 9.25
N ILE A 84 1.23 14.14 8.06
CA ILE A 84 1.18 13.43 6.79
C ILE A 84 2.56 13.53 6.15
N ALA A 85 3.20 12.39 5.97
CA ALA A 85 4.52 12.31 5.34
C ALA A 85 4.48 11.33 4.16
N GLN A 86 5.27 11.61 3.13
CA GLN A 86 5.32 10.83 1.90
C GLN A 86 6.64 10.08 1.82
N PHE A 87 6.59 8.78 1.51
CA PHE A 87 7.79 7.96 1.37
C PHE A 87 8.61 8.41 0.16
N THR A 88 9.90 8.71 0.38
CA THR A 88 10.78 9.22 -0.69
C THR A 88 11.23 8.12 -1.66
N GLY A 89 11.18 6.87 -1.22
CA GLY A 89 11.78 5.72 -1.92
C GLY A 89 13.11 5.29 -1.30
N ASP A 90 13.64 6.08 -0.35
CA ASP A 90 14.95 5.83 0.25
C ASP A 90 14.82 5.13 1.61
N ILE A 91 15.75 4.20 1.85
CA ILE A 91 15.92 3.51 3.12
C ILE A 91 17.35 3.82 3.57
N ASP A 92 17.49 4.29 4.81
CA ASP A 92 18.78 4.62 5.39
C ASP A 92 19.62 3.36 5.71
N ALA A 93 20.87 3.56 6.13
CA ALA A 93 21.78 2.48 6.49
C ALA A 93 21.34 1.67 7.74
N GLU A 94 20.37 2.17 8.49
CA GLU A 94 19.83 1.55 9.71
C GLU A 94 18.47 0.86 9.46
N ASP A 95 18.10 0.64 8.19
CA ASP A 95 16.82 0.07 7.76
C ASP A 95 15.60 0.93 8.19
N ASN A 96 15.73 2.25 8.24
CA ASN A 96 14.60 3.17 8.37
C ASN A 96 14.19 3.75 7.02
N ALA A 97 12.90 3.69 6.74
CA ALA A 97 12.29 4.33 5.59
C ALA A 97 12.20 5.84 5.84
N VAL A 98 12.65 6.62 4.85
CA VAL A 98 12.65 8.08 4.91
C VAL A 98 11.36 8.63 4.31
N PHE A 99 10.67 9.46 5.09
CA PHE A 99 9.45 10.13 4.66
C PHE A 99 9.64 11.65 4.72
N ALA A 100 9.25 12.33 3.65
CA ALA A 100 9.19 13.78 3.58
C ALA A 100 7.85 14.27 4.16
N VAL A 101 7.89 15.06 5.24
CA VAL A 101 6.67 15.65 5.82
C VAL A 101 6.05 16.64 4.83
N ARG A 102 4.78 16.43 4.48
CA ARG A 102 4.03 17.26 3.52
C ARG A 102 3.00 18.16 4.19
N HIS A 103 2.33 17.64 5.22
CA HIS A 103 1.26 18.36 5.93
C HIS A 103 1.31 18.06 7.42
N VAL A 104 1.07 19.07 8.23
CA VAL A 104 0.98 18.99 9.69
C VAL A 104 -0.23 19.79 10.17
N LYS A 105 -1.17 19.08 10.79
CA LYS A 105 -2.25 19.68 11.56
C LYS A 105 -1.80 19.84 13.00
N GLN A 106 -1.85 21.07 13.51
CA GLN A 106 -1.71 21.34 14.94
C GLN A 106 -3.00 21.99 15.43
N ALA A 107 -3.68 21.31 16.36
CA ALA A 107 -4.97 21.70 16.87
C ALA A 107 -6.05 21.87 15.77
N LYS A 108 -6.45 23.11 15.48
CA LYS A 108 -7.51 23.43 14.51
C LYS A 108 -6.99 23.95 13.17
N ARG A 109 -5.66 24.01 12.98
CA ARG A 109 -5.05 24.60 11.79
C ARG A 109 -4.09 23.62 11.11
N TRP A 110 -4.16 23.59 9.79
CA TRP A 110 -3.15 22.98 8.93
C TRP A 110 -2.09 24.02 8.60
N ASP A 111 -0.85 23.58 8.46
CA ASP A 111 0.22 24.36 7.84
C ASP A 111 -0.04 24.56 6.34
N VAL A 112 -0.29 23.45 5.65
CA VAL A 112 -0.62 23.34 4.23
C VAL A 112 -1.80 22.39 4.15
N GLN A 113 -2.90 22.86 3.56
CA GLN A 113 -4.11 22.07 3.44
C GLN A 113 -3.82 20.77 2.64
N PRO A 114 -4.10 19.58 3.21
CA PRO A 114 -3.94 18.35 2.46
C PRO A 114 -5.01 18.26 1.37
N PRO A 115 -4.71 17.57 0.26
CA PRO A 115 -5.68 17.33 -0.78
C PRO A 115 -6.83 16.43 -0.29
N GLU A 116 -8.01 16.63 -0.89
CA GLU A 116 -9.27 16.01 -0.43
C GLU A 116 -9.25 14.48 -0.49
N TYR A 117 -8.53 13.89 -1.44
CA TYR A 117 -8.42 12.44 -1.57
C TYR A 117 -7.73 11.76 -0.37
N LEU A 118 -6.97 12.49 0.45
CA LEU A 118 -6.37 11.97 1.69
C LEU A 118 -7.34 11.98 2.87
N GLN A 119 -8.46 12.70 2.78
CA GLN A 119 -9.41 12.86 3.89
C GLN A 119 -9.92 11.51 4.44
N PRO A 120 -10.29 10.51 3.62
CA PRO A 120 -10.72 9.21 4.12
C PRO A 120 -9.63 8.50 4.94
N ALA A 121 -8.37 8.61 4.54
CA ALA A 121 -7.26 8.04 5.28
C ALA A 121 -7.01 8.82 6.59
N ILE A 122 -7.07 10.15 6.57
CA ILE A 122 -6.97 10.99 7.77
C ILE A 122 -8.05 10.60 8.80
N ASP A 123 -9.29 10.46 8.36
CA ASP A 123 -10.42 10.08 9.22
C ASP A 123 -10.24 8.69 9.81
N ALA A 124 -9.72 7.74 9.03
CA ALA A 124 -9.40 6.40 9.51
C ALA A 124 -8.28 6.41 10.57
N ALA A 125 -7.25 7.23 10.38
CA ALA A 125 -6.16 7.39 11.36
C ALA A 125 -6.68 7.98 12.67
N ILE A 126 -7.55 8.99 12.59
CA ILE A 126 -8.20 9.61 13.75
C ILE A 126 -9.09 8.60 14.46
N ALA A 127 -9.94 7.88 13.73
CA ALA A 127 -10.80 6.84 14.29
C ALA A 127 -9.97 5.77 15.01
N LYS A 128 -8.89 5.30 14.39
CA LYS A 128 -7.96 4.34 14.98
C LYS A 128 -7.33 4.85 16.28
N SER A 129 -6.96 6.13 16.35
CA SER A 129 -6.42 6.74 17.58
C SER A 129 -7.42 6.78 18.75
N CYS A 130 -8.71 6.53 18.50
CA CYS A 130 -9.79 6.55 19.49
C CYS A 130 -10.28 5.15 19.90
N GLN A 131 -9.82 4.08 19.26
CA GLN A 131 -10.24 2.70 19.56
C GLN A 131 -9.52 2.17 20.82
N GLU A 132 -10.28 1.91 21.90
CA GLU A 132 -9.76 1.41 23.20
C GLU A 132 -9.48 -0.10 23.22
N GLU A 133 -10.26 -0.88 22.47
CA GLU A 133 -10.02 -2.30 22.27
C GLU A 133 -9.26 -2.49 20.96
N ILE A 134 -8.27 -3.37 20.99
CA ILE A 134 -7.43 -3.78 19.85
C ILE A 134 -8.35 -4.49 18.85
N GLN A 135 -9.07 -3.70 18.07
CA GLN A 135 -9.84 -4.17 16.93
C GLN A 135 -8.93 -4.12 15.70
N GLU A 136 -9.14 -5.12 14.84
CA GLU A 136 -8.42 -5.40 13.60
C GLU A 136 -8.01 -4.14 12.83
N ALA A 137 -6.92 -4.21 12.05
CA ALA A 137 -6.47 -3.10 11.21
C ALA A 137 -7.67 -2.43 10.51
N SER A 138 -7.81 -1.11 10.59
CA SER A 138 -9.06 -0.46 10.16
C SER A 138 -8.99 0.01 8.71
N TRP A 139 -7.78 0.12 8.15
CA TRP A 139 -7.52 0.73 6.86
C TRP A 139 -6.74 -0.18 5.90
N TYR A 140 -7.35 -1.31 5.54
CA TYR A 140 -6.77 -2.21 4.55
C TYR A 140 -7.81 -2.79 3.60
N GLU A 141 -7.36 -3.21 2.43
CA GLU A 141 -8.13 -4.01 1.50
C GLU A 141 -7.89 -5.50 1.81
N ARG A 142 -8.97 -6.26 2.07
CA ARG A 142 -8.89 -7.71 2.24
C ARG A 142 -8.63 -8.33 0.87
N LYS A 143 -7.68 -9.26 0.80
CA LYS A 143 -7.49 -10.10 -0.38
C LYS A 143 -8.73 -10.99 -0.52
N VAL A 144 -9.70 -10.57 -1.34
CA VAL A 144 -10.88 -11.41 -1.63
C VAL A 144 -10.34 -12.62 -2.39
N PRO A 145 -10.48 -13.86 -1.88
CA PRO A 145 -10.16 -15.03 -2.69
C PRO A 145 -11.04 -14.95 -3.94
N PRO A 146 -10.51 -15.25 -5.14
CA PRO A 146 -11.31 -15.20 -6.35
C PRO A 146 -12.56 -16.04 -6.09
N VAL A 147 -13.74 -15.43 -6.22
CA VAL A 147 -15.00 -16.16 -6.16
C VAL A 147 -14.87 -17.24 -7.23
N LEU A 148 -14.78 -18.50 -6.81
CA LEU A 148 -14.97 -19.62 -7.71
C LEU A 148 -16.35 -19.43 -8.31
N GLY A 149 -16.40 -18.81 -9.49
CA GLY A 149 -17.61 -18.74 -10.28
C GLY A 149 -18.18 -20.15 -10.39
N ALA A 150 -19.50 -20.26 -10.38
CA ALA A 150 -20.19 -21.54 -10.59
C ALA A 150 -19.50 -22.32 -11.72
N PRO A 151 -19.31 -23.65 -11.58
CA PRO A 151 -18.58 -24.44 -12.56
C PRO A 151 -19.16 -24.17 -13.94
N VAL A 152 -18.38 -23.50 -14.79
CA VAL A 152 -18.75 -23.25 -16.17
C VAL A 152 -18.83 -24.62 -16.83
N SER A 153 -20.02 -25.02 -17.28
CA SER A 153 -20.22 -26.30 -17.93
C SER A 153 -19.24 -26.45 -19.10
N LEU A 154 -18.45 -27.52 -19.09
CA LEU A 154 -17.49 -27.89 -20.15
C LEU A 154 -18.13 -27.95 -21.54
N SER A 155 -19.45 -28.07 -21.64
CA SER A 155 -20.19 -28.01 -22.91
C SER A 155 -20.19 -26.63 -23.57
N ALA A 156 -19.92 -25.54 -22.84
CA ALA A 156 -19.90 -24.18 -23.38
C ALA A 156 -18.55 -23.80 -24.04
N ILE A 157 -17.48 -24.57 -23.81
CA ILE A 157 -16.11 -24.26 -24.27
C ILE A 157 -15.79 -24.89 -25.64
N LYS A 158 -16.71 -25.66 -26.23
CA LYS A 158 -16.40 -26.46 -27.44
C LYS A 158 -16.19 -25.68 -28.74
N ASN A 159 -16.48 -24.38 -28.81
CA ASN A 159 -16.52 -23.69 -30.11
C ASN A 159 -15.67 -22.43 -30.28
N GLN A 160 -14.77 -22.07 -29.38
CA GLN A 160 -13.77 -21.04 -29.66
C GLN A 160 -12.43 -21.31 -28.98
N ALA A 161 -11.49 -21.86 -29.74
CA ALA A 161 -10.07 -21.76 -29.44
C ALA A 161 -9.31 -21.48 -30.76
N PRO A 162 -8.54 -20.38 -30.87
CA PRO A 162 -7.43 -20.33 -31.79
C PRO A 162 -6.25 -21.16 -31.24
N ALA A 163 -5.49 -21.75 -32.16
CA ALA A 163 -4.60 -22.89 -31.97
C ALA A 163 -3.26 -22.65 -31.23
N PHE A 164 -3.20 -21.81 -30.19
CA PHE A 164 -1.94 -21.55 -29.47
C PHE A 164 -1.89 -22.07 -28.02
N ALA A 165 -2.98 -22.61 -27.48
CA ALA A 165 -3.10 -22.87 -26.03
C ALA A 165 -3.16 -24.36 -25.63
N GLN A 166 -2.37 -25.25 -26.27
CA GLN A 166 -2.35 -26.67 -25.89
C GLN A 166 -1.05 -27.21 -25.29
N GLN A 167 -0.02 -26.40 -25.11
CA GLN A 167 1.15 -26.78 -24.33
C GLN A 167 1.63 -25.57 -23.52
N TYR A 168 1.98 -25.82 -22.25
CA TYR A 168 2.35 -24.90 -21.18
C TYR A 168 1.22 -24.50 -20.21
N VAL A 169 1.29 -25.08 -19.01
CA VAL A 169 0.67 -24.57 -17.80
C VAL A 169 1.77 -23.98 -16.93
N PRO A 170 2.05 -22.66 -16.98
CA PRO A 170 2.69 -21.96 -15.88
C PRO A 170 1.61 -21.26 -15.06
N GLY A 171 1.73 -21.30 -13.72
CA GLY A 171 0.82 -20.59 -12.83
C GLY A 171 0.68 -19.13 -13.24
N PHE A 172 -0.53 -18.74 -13.64
CA PHE A 172 -0.77 -17.39 -14.14
C PHE A 172 -0.57 -16.37 -13.03
N VAL A 173 0.38 -15.48 -13.25
CA VAL A 173 0.49 -14.23 -12.53
C VAL A 173 -0.25 -13.19 -13.37
N ALA A 174 -1.34 -12.65 -12.83
CA ALA A 174 -2.14 -11.65 -13.54
C ALA A 174 -1.63 -10.25 -13.22
N ILE A 175 -1.83 -9.33 -14.17
CA ILE A 175 -1.61 -7.90 -13.94
C ILE A 175 -2.72 -7.40 -13.02
N GLN A 176 -2.32 -6.97 -11.82
CA GLN A 176 -3.22 -6.38 -10.84
C GLN A 176 -3.43 -4.88 -11.09
N ASP A 177 -2.37 -4.18 -11.45
CA ASP A 177 -2.40 -2.74 -11.66
C ASP A 177 -1.37 -2.32 -12.70
N VAL A 178 -1.67 -1.29 -13.48
CA VAL A 178 -0.77 -0.67 -14.46
C VAL A 178 -0.88 0.83 -14.29
N ARG A 179 0.23 1.47 -13.93
CA ARG A 179 0.31 2.92 -13.75
C ARG A 179 1.43 3.48 -14.59
N GLN A 180 1.14 4.51 -15.38
CA GLN A 180 2.18 5.29 -16.04
C GLN A 180 2.82 6.22 -15.01
N THR A 181 4.11 6.06 -14.76
CA THR A 181 4.88 6.84 -13.78
C THR A 181 5.66 7.98 -14.44
N ALA A 182 5.98 7.84 -15.74
CA ALA A 182 6.57 8.89 -16.58
C ALA A 182 6.16 8.68 -18.05
N ASP A 183 6.55 9.60 -18.94
CA ASP A 183 6.25 9.51 -20.37
C ASP A 183 6.75 8.21 -21.01
N ASP A 184 7.85 7.65 -20.49
CA ASP A 184 8.51 6.44 -20.92
C ASP A 184 8.56 5.33 -19.86
N GLU A 185 7.83 5.47 -18.75
CA GLU A 185 7.88 4.52 -17.64
C GLU A 185 6.48 4.05 -17.23
N ILE A 186 6.31 2.72 -17.17
CA ILE A 186 5.10 2.06 -16.69
C ILE A 186 5.45 1.14 -15.53
N SER A 187 4.76 1.34 -14.41
CA SER A 187 4.78 0.41 -13.31
C SER A 187 3.64 -0.60 -13.45
N VAL A 188 3.99 -1.89 -13.44
CA VAL A 188 3.06 -3.01 -13.50
C VAL A 188 3.14 -3.77 -12.19
N CYS A 189 2.04 -3.81 -11.46
CA CYS A 189 1.91 -4.64 -10.26
C CYS A 189 1.22 -5.95 -10.62
N LEU A 190 1.79 -7.05 -10.15
CA LEU A 190 1.27 -8.39 -10.39
C LEU A 190 0.50 -8.92 -9.16
N THR A 191 -0.42 -9.86 -9.36
CA THR A 191 -1.28 -10.42 -8.28
C THR A 191 -0.52 -11.16 -7.17
N ASN A 192 0.74 -11.52 -7.43
CA ASN A 192 1.65 -12.11 -6.46
C ASN A 192 2.48 -11.06 -5.68
N GLY A 193 2.25 -9.76 -5.93
CA GLY A 193 2.96 -8.65 -5.29
C GLY A 193 4.31 -8.30 -5.92
N VAL A 194 4.69 -8.94 -7.03
CA VAL A 194 5.85 -8.54 -7.82
C VAL A 194 5.52 -7.27 -8.58
N GLN A 195 6.40 -6.28 -8.49
CA GLN A 195 6.27 -5.04 -9.26
C GLN A 195 7.35 -5.00 -10.33
N LEU A 196 6.92 -4.79 -11.58
CA LEU A 196 7.79 -4.60 -12.73
C LEU A 196 7.77 -3.12 -13.08
N CYS A 197 8.94 -2.52 -13.26
CA CYS A 197 9.09 -1.22 -13.89
C CYS A 197 9.46 -1.48 -15.36
N VAL A 198 8.60 -1.05 -16.27
CA VAL A 198 8.73 -1.25 -17.71
C VAL A 198 9.05 0.08 -18.34
N TYR A 199 10.24 0.20 -18.94
CA TYR A 199 10.64 1.38 -19.68
C TYR A 199 10.26 1.21 -21.15
N ILE A 200 9.35 2.05 -21.64
CA ILE A 200 9.00 2.13 -23.05
C ILE A 200 9.96 3.10 -23.71
N LYS A 201 11.09 2.56 -24.20
CA LYS A 201 11.93 3.33 -25.12
C LYS A 201 11.20 3.45 -26.44
N ALA A 202 10.99 4.68 -26.92
CA ALA A 202 10.47 4.93 -28.25
C ALA A 202 11.41 4.29 -29.30
N CYS A 203 11.05 3.12 -29.80
CA CYS A 203 11.71 2.52 -30.96
C CYS A 203 11.26 3.31 -32.19
N THR A 204 12.05 4.30 -32.62
CA THR A 204 11.82 4.88 -33.93
C THR A 204 12.03 3.80 -34.99
N PRO A 205 11.21 3.74 -36.06
CA PRO A 205 11.28 2.67 -37.07
C PRO A 205 12.64 2.50 -37.78
N ARG A 206 13.62 3.37 -37.53
CA ARG A 206 14.95 3.32 -38.15
C ARG A 206 15.87 2.24 -37.56
N ASP A 207 15.58 1.73 -36.37
CA ASP A 207 16.46 0.78 -35.67
C ASP A 207 16.09 -0.70 -35.90
N TYR A 208 15.03 -0.98 -36.66
CA TYR A 208 14.69 -2.35 -37.06
C TYR A 208 15.51 -2.75 -38.28
N LYS A 209 16.79 -3.08 -38.09
CA LYS A 209 17.49 -3.92 -39.07
C LYS A 209 16.86 -5.30 -39.00
N ALA A 210 16.04 -5.63 -39.99
CA ALA A 210 15.66 -7.01 -40.24
C ALA A 210 16.97 -7.81 -40.35
N ALA A 211 17.13 -8.78 -39.46
CA ALA A 211 18.20 -9.76 -39.58
C ALA A 211 17.82 -10.67 -40.75
N ASP A 212 18.51 -10.50 -41.88
CA ASP A 212 18.57 -11.48 -42.97
C ASP A 212 19.44 -12.68 -42.55
#